data_AF-A0A5N5JHD9-F1
#
_entry.id   AF-A0A5N5JHD9-F1
#
_cell.length_a   1.000
_cell.length_b   1.000
_cell.length_c   1.000
_cell.angle_alpha   90.00
_cell.angle_beta   90.00
_cell.angle_gamma   90.00
#
_symmetry.space_group_name_H-M   'P 1'
#
loop_
_entity.id
_entity.type
_entity.pdbx_description
1 polymer ?
#
loop_
_entity_poly.entity_id
_entity_poly.type
_entity_poly.pdbx_seq_one_letter_code
_entity_poly.pdbx_strand_id
1 'polypeptide(L)'
;MELQMGNNGGDSGDEHGASNSGNKGKKAYHRHSSQQIQQLEKYYKIVIEFILTRTIIYAQIERSGNSVLRAENERIHCENLAIREAMKNVICPACGGPPFGEEERQLHLQKLRQENARLREEASLDLLN
;
A
#
# COMPACT_ATOMS: atom_id res chain seq x y z
N MET A 1 45.61 -18.83 -38.53
CA MET A 1 46.85 -18.12 -38.87
C MET A 1 47.23 -17.31 -37.66
N GLU A 2 48.29 -17.75 -36.97
CA GLU A 2 49.00 -16.90 -36.03
C GLU A 2 49.57 -15.70 -36.78
N LEU A 3 49.45 -14.52 -36.19
CA LEU A 3 50.29 -13.38 -36.54
C LEU A 3 50.88 -12.83 -35.25
N GLN A 4 52.09 -13.29 -35.00
CA GLN A 4 53.06 -12.63 -34.15
C GLN A 4 53.61 -11.40 -34.88
N MET A 5 53.84 -10.32 -34.13
CA MET A 5 55.10 -9.55 -34.06
C MET A 5 54.81 -8.08 -33.74
N GLY A 6 55.58 -7.53 -32.77
CA GLY A 6 55.62 -6.09 -32.55
C GLY A 6 56.16 -5.68 -31.17
N ASN A 7 57.39 -6.08 -30.85
CA ASN A 7 58.15 -5.53 -29.72
C ASN A 7 58.80 -4.21 -30.16
N ASN A 8 58.59 -3.12 -29.42
CA ASN A 8 59.37 -1.87 -29.38
C ASN A 8 58.86 -1.16 -28.10
N GLY A 9 59.63 -1.00 -27.03
CA GLY A 9 60.90 -0.29 -26.98
C GLY A 9 60.64 1.02 -26.24
N GLY A 10 61.01 1.08 -24.95
CA GLY A 10 60.75 2.23 -24.08
C GLY A 10 61.34 2.05 -22.69
N ASP A 11 62.63 1.70 -22.64
CA ASP A 11 63.49 1.87 -21.49
C ASP A 11 63.79 3.36 -21.30
N SER A 12 63.56 3.91 -20.11
CA SER A 12 64.18 5.17 -19.71
C SER A 12 64.03 5.43 -18.21
N GLY A 13 65.17 5.39 -17.51
CA GLY A 13 65.53 6.51 -16.65
C GLY A 13 65.50 6.25 -15.14
N ASP A 14 66.52 5.52 -14.70
CA ASP A 14 67.46 5.95 -13.66
C ASP A 14 67.02 5.98 -12.18
N GLU A 15 67.58 5.01 -11.46
CA GLU A 15 67.77 5.01 -10.02
C GLU A 15 68.85 6.02 -9.61
N HIS A 16 68.69 6.66 -8.44
CA HIS A 16 69.69 7.04 -7.42
C HIS A 16 68.86 7.70 -6.29
N GLY A 17 68.82 7.33 -5.02
CA GLY A 17 69.69 6.54 -4.15
C GLY A 17 69.75 7.31 -2.81
N ALA A 18 68.98 6.90 -1.79
CA ALA A 18 69.22 7.25 -0.38
C ALA A 18 68.29 6.47 0.56
N SER A 19 68.86 5.44 1.16
CA SER A 19 68.49 4.69 2.35
C SER A 19 67.40 5.26 3.27
N ASN A 20 66.32 4.50 3.48
CA ASN A 20 65.83 4.26 4.85
C ASN A 20 65.27 2.84 4.99
N SER A 21 65.87 2.11 5.92
CA SER A 21 65.57 0.76 6.34
C SER A 21 64.22 0.65 7.05
N GLY A 22 63.52 -0.48 6.83
CA GLY A 22 62.72 -1.12 7.87
C GLY A 22 61.20 -1.01 7.77
N ASN A 23 60.57 -2.09 7.29
CA ASN A 23 59.21 -2.54 7.63
C ASN A 23 58.01 -1.63 7.30
N LYS A 24 57.61 -1.60 6.02
CA LYS A 24 56.19 -1.44 5.68
C LYS A 24 55.48 -2.78 5.95
N GLY A 25 55.23 -3.07 7.22
CA GLY A 25 54.52 -4.27 7.65
C GLY A 25 53.19 -4.42 6.92
N LYS A 26 53.04 -5.50 6.14
CA LYS A 26 51.76 -5.88 5.53
C LYS A 26 50.76 -6.01 6.66
N LYS A 27 49.70 -5.18 6.68
CA LYS A 27 48.65 -5.26 7.70
C LYS A 27 48.05 -6.66 7.66
N ALA A 28 48.37 -7.46 8.67
CA ALA A 28 47.84 -8.81 8.82
C ALA A 28 46.40 -8.69 9.34
N TYR A 29 45.42 -8.92 8.46
CA TYR A 29 44.03 -8.98 8.87
C TYR A 29 43.83 -10.22 9.75
N HIS A 30 43.33 -10.01 10.96
CA HIS A 30 43.03 -11.11 11.86
C HIS A 30 41.73 -11.77 11.42
N ARG A 31 41.81 -13.02 10.97
CA ARG A 31 40.63 -13.79 10.59
C ARG A 31 39.89 -14.25 11.83
N HIS A 32 38.58 -14.05 11.87
CA HIS A 32 37.76 -14.53 12.98
C HIS A 32 37.78 -16.05 13.08
N SER A 33 37.82 -16.54 14.31
CA SER A 33 37.65 -17.97 14.62
C SER A 33 36.26 -18.44 14.19
N SER A 34 36.15 -19.71 13.83
CA SER A 34 34.85 -20.34 13.54
C SER A 34 33.86 -20.18 14.71
N GLN A 35 34.33 -20.18 15.95
CA GLN A 35 33.48 -19.96 17.13
C GLN A 35 32.92 -18.53 17.18
N GLN A 36 33.73 -17.53 16.81
CA GLN A 36 33.29 -16.13 16.77
C GLN A 36 32.24 -15.93 15.68
N ILE A 37 32.43 -16.57 14.52
CA ILE A 37 31.46 -16.53 13.41
C ILE A 37 30.13 -17.16 13.84
N GLN A 38 30.16 -18.35 14.45
CA GLN A 38 28.95 -19.04 14.91
C GLN A 38 28.18 -18.25 15.99
N GLN A 39 28.88 -17.56 16.90
CA GLN A 39 28.24 -16.68 17.89
C GLN A 39 27.51 -15.52 17.21
N LEU A 40 28.14 -14.92 16.20
CA LEU A 40 27.55 -13.84 15.42
C LEU A 40 26.33 -14.33 14.62
N GLU A 41 26.42 -15.50 13.98
CA GLU A 41 25.31 -16.12 13.25
C GLU A 41 24.10 -16.37 14.14
N LYS A 42 24.32 -16.87 15.37
CA LYS A 42 23.24 -17.06 16.35
C LYS A 42 22.57 -15.74 16.71
N TYR A 43 23.36 -14.70 16.97
CA TYR A 43 22.83 -13.37 17.27
C TYR A 43 22.02 -12.81 16.09
N TYR A 44 22.56 -12.86 14.87
CA TYR A 44 21.86 -12.39 13.68
C TYR A 44 20.60 -13.19 13.39
N LYS A 45 20.61 -14.50 13.61
CA LYS A 45 19.41 -15.34 13.46
C LYS A 45 18.29 -14.88 14.39
N ILE A 46 18.59 -14.66 15.68
CA ILE A 46 17.62 -14.18 16.66
C ILE A 46 17.06 -12.80 16.25
N VAL A 47 17.93 -11.89 15.80
CA VAL A 47 17.53 -10.55 15.36
C VAL A 47 16.62 -10.62 14.13
N ILE A 48 16.98 -11.44 13.14
CA ILE A 48 16.18 -11.63 11.92
C ILE A 48 14.83 -12.26 12.26
N GLU A 49 14.78 -13.30 13.09
CA GLU A 49 13.54 -13.94 13.53
C GLU A 49 12.61 -12.93 14.21
N PHE A 50 13.13 -12.14 15.15
CA PHE A 50 12.34 -11.12 15.84
C PHE A 50 11.79 -10.06 14.88
N ILE A 51 12.63 -9.53 13.99
CA ILE A 51 12.23 -8.50 13.03
C ILE A 51 11.18 -9.06 12.05
N LEU A 52 11.40 -10.27 11.54
CA LEU A 52 10.53 -10.92 10.56
C LEU A 52 9.16 -11.23 11.17
N THR A 53 9.11 -11.89 12.32
CA THR A 53 7.85 -12.20 13.01
C THR A 53 7.07 -10.93 13.31
N ARG A 54 7.74 -9.89 13.81
CA ARG A 54 7.12 -8.60 14.09
C ARG A 54 6.49 -8.00 12.83
N THR A 55 7.25 -7.94 11.73
CA THR A 55 6.80 -7.36 10.46
C THR A 55 5.60 -8.11 9.88
N ILE A 56 5.65 -9.45 9.90
CA ILE A 56 4.55 -10.30 9.42
C ILE A 56 3.27 -10.07 10.22
N ILE A 57 3.36 -10.05 11.56
CA ILE A 57 2.19 -9.84 12.43
C ILE A 57 1.56 -8.47 12.18
N TYR A 58 2.35 -7.40 12.10
CA TYR A 58 1.81 -6.06 11.82
C TYR A 58 1.07 -6.01 10.48
N ALA A 59 1.67 -6.55 9.41
CA ALA A 59 1.01 -6.61 8.11
C ALA A 59 -0.28 -7.46 8.13
N GLN A 60 -0.31 -8.55 8.90
CA GLN A 60 -1.49 -9.40 9.04
C GLN A 60 -2.60 -8.67 9.81
N ILE A 61 -2.28 -7.95 10.89
CA ILE A 61 -3.24 -7.17 11.69
C ILE A 61 -3.88 -6.08 10.84
N GLU A 62 -3.10 -5.33 10.06
CA GLU A 62 -3.63 -4.29 9.17
C GLU A 62 -4.58 -4.87 8.11
N ARG A 63 -4.26 -6.07 7.59
CA ARG A 63 -5.12 -6.77 6.63
C ARG A 63 -6.37 -7.36 7.28
N SER A 64 -6.26 -7.94 8.48
CA SER A 64 -7.35 -8.64 9.17
C SER A 64 -8.32 -7.69 9.87
N GLY A 65 -7.89 -6.52 10.33
CA GLY A 65 -8.79 -5.53 10.93
C GLY A 65 -9.92 -5.10 9.98
N ASN A 66 -9.66 -5.13 8.67
CA ASN A 66 -10.60 -4.73 7.64
C ASN A 66 -11.35 -5.90 6.99
N SER A 67 -11.08 -7.17 7.34
CA SER A 67 -11.75 -8.31 6.69
C SER A 67 -13.21 -8.44 7.13
N VAL A 68 -13.49 -8.29 8.43
CA VAL A 68 -14.85 -8.35 8.99
C VAL A 68 -15.69 -7.18 8.48
N LEU A 69 -15.14 -5.97 8.50
CA LEU A 69 -15.83 -4.78 7.98
C LEU A 69 -16.10 -4.89 6.48
N ARG A 70 -15.16 -5.44 5.69
CA ARG A 70 -15.39 -5.70 4.26
C ARG A 70 -16.50 -6.70 4.02
N ALA A 71 -16.51 -7.82 4.74
CA ALA A 71 -17.55 -8.84 4.62
C ALA A 71 -18.93 -8.29 5.00
N GLU A 72 -19.03 -7.51 6.08
CA GLU A 72 -20.28 -6.88 6.51
C GLU A 72 -20.75 -5.81 5.51
N ASN A 73 -19.83 -5.02 4.97
CA ASN A 73 -20.14 -4.03 3.94
C ASN A 73 -20.70 -4.69 2.67
N GLU A 74 -20.10 -5.81 2.25
CA GLU A 74 -20.59 -6.62 1.13
C GLU A 74 -21.97 -7.22 1.39
N ARG A 75 -22.21 -7.73 2.61
CA ARG A 75 -23.53 -8.21 3.05
C ARG A 75 -24.60 -7.11 2.93
N ILE A 76 -24.30 -5.92 3.46
CA ILE A 76 -25.20 -4.75 3.40
C ILE A 76 -25.42 -4.32 1.94
N HIS A 77 -24.40 -4.35 1.09
CA HIS A 77 -24.55 -4.04 -0.33
C HIS A 77 -25.49 -5.01 -1.06
N CYS A 78 -25.37 -6.32 -0.78
CA CYS A 78 -26.27 -7.33 -1.30
C CYS A 78 -27.71 -7.13 -0.82
N GLU A 79 -27.92 -6.83 0.46
CA GLU A 79 -29.27 -6.53 1.00
C GLU A 79 -29.87 -5.27 0.37
N ASN A 80 -29.09 -4.20 0.25
CA ASN A 80 -29.52 -2.97 -0.42
C ASN A 80 -29.86 -3.18 -1.90
N LEU A 81 -29.15 -4.09 -2.58
CA LEU A 81 -29.47 -4.46 -3.95
C LEU A 81 -30.80 -5.23 -4.01
N ALA A 82 -30.97 -6.23 -3.13
CA ALA A 82 -32.19 -7.02 -3.05
C ALA A 82 -33.43 -6.16 -2.73
N ILE A 83 -33.31 -5.21 -1.79
CA ILE A 83 -34.37 -4.26 -1.45
C ILE A 83 -34.71 -3.38 -2.65
N ARG A 84 -33.70 -2.79 -3.31
CA ARG A 84 -33.93 -1.98 -4.52
C ARG A 84 -34.61 -2.78 -5.62
N GLU A 85 -34.24 -4.03 -5.82
CA GLU A 85 -34.85 -4.90 -6.81
C GLU A 85 -36.30 -5.25 -6.45
N ALA A 86 -36.58 -5.56 -5.18
CA ALA A 86 -37.94 -5.79 -4.70
C ALA A 86 -38.84 -4.55 -4.89
N MET A 87 -38.29 -3.35 -4.64
CA MET A 87 -39.00 -2.08 -4.81
C MET A 87 -39.37 -1.79 -6.27
N LYS A 88 -38.67 -2.37 -7.26
CA LYS A 88 -39.05 -2.24 -8.68
C LYS A 88 -40.33 -2.98 -9.04
N ASN A 89 -40.77 -3.93 -8.21
CA ASN A 89 -41.95 -4.76 -8.49
C ASN A 89 -43.13 -4.47 -7.55
N VAL A 90 -42.93 -3.58 -6.56
CA VAL A 90 -43.98 -3.15 -5.65
C VAL A 90 -44.97 -2.26 -6.39
N ILE A 91 -46.24 -2.65 -6.35
CA ILE A 91 -47.39 -1.90 -6.89
C ILE A 91 -48.21 -1.41 -5.71
N CYS A 92 -48.62 -0.13 -5.71
CA CYS A 92 -49.49 0.37 -4.65
C CYS A 92 -50.96 0.01 -4.94
N PRO A 93 -51.66 -0.67 -4.02
CA PRO A 93 -53.01 -1.18 -4.27
C PRO A 93 -54.08 -0.08 -4.39
N ALA A 94 -53.81 1.13 -3.89
CA ALA A 94 -54.72 2.27 -4.00
C ALA A 94 -54.56 3.07 -5.32
N CYS A 95 -53.41 2.96 -5.97
CA CYS A 95 -53.06 3.73 -7.17
C CYS A 95 -52.93 2.87 -8.44
N GLY A 96 -52.78 1.54 -8.31
CA GLY A 96 -52.91 0.54 -9.38
C GLY A 96 -51.90 0.63 -10.54
N GLY A 97 -51.13 1.70 -10.64
CA GLY A 97 -50.18 1.95 -11.71
C GLY A 97 -48.87 1.16 -11.52
N PRO A 98 -48.19 0.82 -12.63
CA PRO A 98 -46.86 0.23 -12.56
C PRO A 98 -45.89 1.14 -11.79
N PRO A 99 -44.88 0.57 -11.12
CA PRO A 99 -43.91 1.34 -10.36
C PRO A 99 -43.25 2.37 -11.28
N PHE A 100 -43.29 3.65 -10.88
CA PHE A 100 -42.66 4.77 -11.58
C PHE A 100 -41.24 4.39 -12.00
N GLY A 101 -40.90 4.66 -13.28
CA GLY A 101 -39.56 4.48 -13.81
C GLY A 101 -38.53 5.25 -12.99
N GLU A 102 -37.27 4.79 -12.99
CA GLU A 102 -36.20 5.34 -12.15
C GLU A 102 -36.00 6.85 -12.36
N GLU A 103 -36.07 7.30 -13.61
CA GLU A 103 -35.94 8.70 -14.02
C GLU A 103 -37.12 9.56 -13.54
N GLU A 104 -38.35 9.07 -13.71
CA GLU A 104 -39.56 9.76 -13.29
C GLU A 104 -39.64 9.88 -11.76
N ARG A 105 -39.19 8.84 -11.05
CA ARG A 105 -39.04 8.85 -9.59
C ARG A 105 -37.99 9.86 -9.13
N GLN A 106 -36.84 9.94 -9.80
CA GLN A 106 -35.81 10.93 -9.51
C GLN A 106 -36.34 12.36 -9.71
N LEU A 107 -37.03 12.61 -10.81
CA LEU A 107 -37.59 13.91 -11.13
C LEU A 107 -38.68 14.33 -10.13
N HIS A 108 -39.52 13.37 -9.71
CA HIS A 108 -40.51 13.60 -8.66
C HIS A 108 -39.85 13.93 -7.31
N LEU A 109 -38.82 13.18 -6.93
CA LEU A 109 -38.07 13.41 -5.69
C LEU A 109 -37.36 14.78 -5.71
N GLN A 110 -36.81 15.19 -6.86
CA GLN A 110 -36.19 16.49 -7.04
C GLN A 110 -37.21 17.63 -6.86
N LYS A 111 -38.39 17.51 -7.47
CA LYS A 111 -39.50 18.47 -7.28
C LYS A 111 -39.91 18.58 -5.81
N LEU A 112 -40.06 17.44 -5.11
CA LEU A 112 -40.37 17.42 -3.68
C LEU A 112 -39.29 18.08 -2.83
N ARG A 113 -38.00 17.89 -3.16
CA ARG A 113 -36.89 18.54 -2.45
C ARG A 113 -36.90 20.05 -2.66
N GLN A 114 -37.16 20.51 -3.88
CA GLN A 114 -37.27 21.94 -4.20
C GLN A 114 -38.45 22.56 -3.45
N GLU A 115 -39.62 21.91 -3.47
CA GLU A 115 -40.79 22.41 -2.76
C GLU A 115 -40.59 22.42 -1.24
N ASN A 116 -39.96 21.38 -0.67
CA ASN A 116 -39.59 21.39 0.76
C ASN A 116 -38.61 22.50 1.11
N ALA A 117 -37.66 22.82 0.23
CA ALA A 117 -36.75 23.94 0.46
C ALA A 117 -37.51 25.28 0.45
N ARG A 118 -38.41 25.47 -0.52
CA ARG A 118 -39.28 26.65 -0.62
C ARG A 118 -40.16 26.81 0.62
N LEU A 119 -40.83 25.74 1.05
CA LEU A 119 -41.69 25.76 2.23
C LEU A 119 -40.92 26.00 3.53
N ARG A 120 -39.67 25.51 3.64
CA ARG A 120 -38.80 25.81 4.79
C ARG A 120 -38.38 27.27 4.83
N GLU A 121 -38.11 27.87 3.68
CA GLU A 121 -37.80 29.30 3.58
C GLU A 121 -39.02 30.15 3.91
N GLU A 122 -40.19 29.81 3.36
CA GLU A 122 -41.48 30.46 3.66
C GLU A 122 -41.80 30.38 5.16
N ALA A 123 -41.73 29.18 5.77
CA ALA A 123 -41.92 29.02 7.21
C ALA A 123 -40.87 29.77 8.05
N SER A 124 -39.64 29.91 7.55
CA SER A 124 -38.60 30.69 8.23
C SER A 124 -38.85 32.20 8.13
N LEU A 125 -39.43 32.67 7.03
CA LEU A 125 -39.80 34.08 6.82
C LEU A 125 -41.06 34.44 7.61
N ASP A 126 -42.03 33.53 7.68
CA ASP A 126 -43.24 33.68 8.50
C ASP A 126 -42.94 33.78 10.00
N LEU A 127 -41.83 33.18 10.46
CA LEU A 127 -41.35 33.30 11.84
C LEU A 127 -40.62 34.62 12.13
N LEU A 128 -40.27 35.40 11.08
CA LEU A 128 -39.55 36.67 11.20
C LEU A 128 -40.46 37.91 11.07
N ASN A 129 -41.74 37.73 10.74
CA ASN A 129 -42.78 38.77 10.67
C ASN A 129 -43.77 38.64 11.83
#